data_AF-A0A1Y3Y248-F1
#
_entry.id   AF-A0A1Y3Y248-F1
#
_cell.length_a   1.000
_cell.length_b   1.000
_cell.length_c   1.000
_cell.angle_alpha   90.00
_cell.angle_beta   90.00
_cell.angle_gamma   90.00
#
_symmetry.space_group_name_H-M   'P 1'
#
loop_
_entity.id
_entity.type
_entity.pdbx_description
1 polymer ?
#
loop_
_entity_poly.entity_id
_entity_poly.type
_entity_poly.pdbx_seq_one_letter_code
_entity_poly.pdbx_strand_id
1 'polypeptide(L)'
;MKKYKIIYADPPWRYARSKVQGAAEKHYPTMSIEELCALPVKEIADKDCILFLWATFPQLKEALQLIKAWGFTYKSVAFVWLKQNRKSPTWFYGLGFWTRGNAEICLLATKGHPKRQSNKVHQFIISPVEQHSKKPDITREKILALMGDLPRIELFARQHTPGWDVWGNEIKSDIRFAGKEV
;
A
#
# COMPACT_ATOMS: atom_id res chain seq x y z
N MET A 1 1.68 2.75 22.69
CA MET A 1 1.86 2.23 21.31
C MET A 1 2.93 3.04 20.60
N LYS A 2 3.85 2.39 19.89
CA LYS A 2 4.86 3.05 19.06
C LYS A 2 4.18 3.91 17.99
N LYS A 3 4.75 5.09 17.71
CA LYS A 3 4.25 6.02 16.68
C LYS A 3 5.19 6.01 15.48
N TYR A 4 4.61 6.04 14.28
CA TYR A 4 5.33 6.04 13.02
C TYR A 4 5.12 7.35 12.28
N LYS A 5 6.18 7.80 11.63
CA LYS A 5 6.15 8.96 10.74
C LYS A 5 5.92 8.57 9.29
N ILE A 6 6.17 7.30 8.94
CA ILE A 6 5.90 6.72 7.62
C ILE A 6 5.04 5.48 7.81
N ILE A 7 3.90 5.44 7.14
CA ILE A 7 3.07 4.24 7.03
C ILE A 7 3.02 3.85 5.56
N TYR A 8 3.35 2.60 5.26
CA TYR A 8 3.23 2.01 3.94
C TYR A 8 2.22 0.87 4.01
N ALA A 9 1.25 0.80 3.10
CA ALA A 9 0.17 -0.18 3.18
C ALA A 9 -0.24 -0.70 1.81
N ASP A 10 -0.49 -2.02 1.76
CA ASP A 10 -1.08 -2.71 0.61
C ASP A 10 -2.33 -3.51 1.03
N PRO A 11 -3.49 -2.84 1.23
CA PRO A 11 -4.66 -3.50 1.79
C PRO A 11 -5.18 -4.65 0.93
N PRO A 12 -5.68 -5.74 1.54
CA PRO A 12 -6.25 -6.87 0.82
C PRO A 12 -7.69 -6.57 0.39
N TRP A 13 -7.86 -5.68 -0.58
CA TRP A 13 -9.17 -5.17 -1.04
C TRP A 13 -10.14 -6.31 -1.42
N ARG A 14 -11.32 -6.34 -0.78
CA ARG A 14 -12.44 -7.18 -1.24
C ARG A 14 -13.14 -6.53 -2.43
N TYR A 15 -13.34 -7.30 -3.49
CA TYR A 15 -14.06 -6.84 -4.68
C TYR A 15 -15.50 -7.33 -4.66
N ALA A 16 -16.46 -6.46 -5.00
CA ALA A 16 -17.88 -6.84 -5.06
C ALA A 16 -18.16 -7.96 -6.08
N ARG A 17 -17.33 -8.09 -7.13
CA ARG A 17 -17.41 -9.18 -8.12
C ARG A 17 -16.37 -10.25 -7.80
N SER A 18 -16.62 -11.07 -6.78
CA SER A 18 -15.71 -12.13 -6.31
C SER A 18 -15.63 -13.37 -7.22
N LYS A 19 -16.56 -13.52 -8.18
CA LYS A 19 -16.66 -14.71 -9.06
C LYS A 19 -15.89 -14.61 -10.39
N VAL A 20 -14.88 -13.74 -10.51
CA VAL A 20 -14.06 -13.61 -11.73
C VAL A 20 -12.79 -14.47 -11.69
N GLN A 21 -12.25 -14.79 -12.86
CA GLN A 21 -10.96 -15.49 -13.00
C GLN A 21 -9.84 -14.59 -12.45
N GLY A 22 -8.99 -15.11 -11.54
CA GLY A 22 -7.92 -14.32 -10.89
C GLY A 22 -8.34 -13.46 -9.69
N ALA A 23 -9.50 -13.74 -9.08
CA ALA A 23 -9.94 -13.03 -7.87
C ALA A 23 -8.95 -13.19 -6.71
N ALA A 24 -8.63 -12.09 -6.02
CA ALA A 24 -7.70 -12.07 -4.87
C ALA A 24 -8.11 -13.04 -3.75
N GLU A 25 -9.42 -13.22 -3.51
CA GLU A 25 -9.99 -14.13 -2.52
C GLU A 25 -9.59 -15.60 -2.72
N LYS A 26 -9.19 -15.99 -3.93
CA LYS A 26 -8.69 -17.34 -4.21
C LYS A 26 -7.26 -17.57 -3.72
N HIS A 27 -6.56 -16.49 -3.36
CA HIS A 27 -5.14 -16.50 -3.00
C HIS A 27 -4.91 -16.14 -1.53
N TYR A 28 -5.71 -15.25 -0.94
CA TYR A 28 -5.59 -14.82 0.46
C TYR A 28 -6.91 -14.22 0.99
N PRO A 29 -7.16 -14.20 2.31
CA PRO A 29 -8.30 -13.51 2.91
C PRO A 29 -8.34 -12.02 2.54
N THR A 30 -9.49 -11.51 2.12
CA THR A 30 -9.70 -10.10 1.79
C THR A 30 -10.54 -9.39 2.84
N MET A 31 -10.42 -8.07 2.93
CA MET A 31 -11.15 -7.21 3.85
C MET A 31 -12.11 -6.29 3.10
N SER A 32 -13.31 -6.12 3.64
CA SER A 32 -14.25 -5.09 3.20
C SER A 32 -13.71 -3.69 3.53
N ILE A 33 -14.26 -2.67 2.87
CA ILE A 33 -13.88 -1.28 3.16
C ILE A 33 -14.22 -0.89 4.61
N GLU A 34 -15.31 -1.41 5.16
CA GLU A 34 -15.71 -1.21 6.56
C GLU A 34 -14.69 -1.82 7.53
N GLU A 35 -14.25 -3.06 7.27
CA GLU A 35 -13.23 -3.75 8.08
C GLU A 35 -11.90 -2.99 8.07
N LEU A 36 -11.49 -2.49 6.90
CA LEU A 36 -10.28 -1.68 6.70
C LEU A 36 -10.40 -0.32 7.42
N CYS A 37 -11.53 0.35 7.31
CA CYS A 37 -11.77 1.64 7.98
C CYS A 37 -11.81 1.50 9.50
N ALA A 38 -12.24 0.35 10.02
CA ALA A 38 -12.26 0.04 11.44
C ALA A 38 -10.87 -0.27 12.04
N LEU A 39 -9.80 -0.36 11.23
CA LEU A 39 -8.46 -0.52 11.76
C LEU A 39 -8.00 0.77 12.47
N PRO A 40 -7.43 0.69 13.69
CA PRO A 40 -7.04 1.86 14.46
C PRO A 40 -5.69 2.45 14.00
N VAL A 41 -5.47 2.58 12.68
CA VAL A 41 -4.21 3.10 12.10
C VAL A 41 -3.89 4.51 12.58
N LYS A 42 -4.92 5.32 12.85
CA LYS A 42 -4.78 6.66 13.45
C LYS A 42 -4.02 6.68 14.77
N GLU A 43 -4.05 5.57 15.52
CA GLU A 43 -3.42 5.41 16.83
C GLU A 43 -1.93 5.07 16.75
N ILE A 44 -1.44 4.61 15.60
CA ILE A 44 -0.01 4.40 15.37
C ILE A 44 0.61 5.52 14.53
N ALA A 45 -0.19 6.39 13.91
CA ALA A 45 0.29 7.55 13.19
C ALA A 45 0.77 8.66 14.14
N ASP A 46 1.99 9.14 13.93
CA ASP A 46 2.53 10.34 14.58
C ASP A 46 1.69 11.60 14.25
N LYS A 47 2.02 12.75 14.87
CA LYS A 47 1.35 14.03 14.56
C LYS A 47 1.66 14.50 13.14
N ASP A 48 2.89 14.27 12.67
CA ASP A 48 3.36 14.56 11.33
C ASP A 48 3.73 13.24 10.64
N CYS A 49 2.78 12.66 9.93
CA CYS A 49 2.89 11.33 9.35
C CYS A 49 2.53 11.34 7.87
N ILE A 50 3.28 10.58 7.07
CA ILE A 50 2.96 10.32 5.67
C ILE A 50 2.45 8.88 5.50
N LEU A 51 1.46 8.72 4.63
CA LEU A 51 0.87 7.44 4.24
C LEU A 51 1.12 7.20 2.76
N PHE A 52 1.66 6.03 2.45
CA PHE A 52 1.79 5.45 1.11
C PHE A 52 0.82 4.26 1.01
N LEU A 53 -0.19 4.37 0.15
CA LEU A 53 -1.29 3.40 0.09
C LEU A 53 -1.45 2.85 -1.33
N TRP A 54 -1.16 1.57 -1.52
CA TRP A 54 -1.46 0.91 -2.81
C TRP A 54 -2.95 0.77 -3.04
N ALA A 55 -3.38 1.13 -4.24
CA ALA A 55 -4.72 0.91 -4.72
C ALA A 55 -4.70 0.44 -6.17
N THR A 56 -5.58 -0.49 -6.48
CA THR A 56 -5.95 -0.79 -7.86
C THR A 56 -6.95 0.24 -8.37
N PHE A 57 -6.95 0.59 -9.66
CA PHE A 57 -7.86 1.60 -10.21
C PHE A 57 -9.35 1.42 -9.84
N PRO A 58 -9.93 0.19 -9.84
CA PRO A 58 -11.33 0.01 -9.46
C PRO A 58 -11.63 0.29 -7.99
N GLN A 59 -10.61 0.26 -7.12
CA GLN A 59 -10.71 0.48 -5.67
C GLN A 59 -10.33 1.92 -5.29
N LEU A 60 -10.21 2.83 -6.26
CA LEU A 60 -9.72 4.19 -5.99
C LEU A 60 -10.67 4.96 -5.07
N LYS A 61 -11.98 4.77 -5.21
CA LYS A 61 -12.98 5.43 -4.36
C LYS A 61 -12.86 4.97 -2.90
N GLU A 62 -12.73 3.66 -2.71
CA GLU A 62 -12.54 2.99 -1.42
C GLU A 62 -11.21 3.39 -0.79
N ALA A 63 -10.13 3.50 -1.58
CA ALA A 63 -8.84 3.96 -1.09
C ALA A 63 -8.88 5.41 -0.57
N LEU A 64 -9.59 6.31 -1.24
CA LEU A 64 -9.79 7.68 -0.76
C LEU A 64 -10.64 7.73 0.51
N GLN A 65 -11.66 6.88 0.62
CA GLN A 65 -12.44 6.70 1.84
C GLN A 65 -11.55 6.20 3.00
N LEU A 66 -10.69 5.21 2.73
CA LEU A 66 -9.79 4.64 3.72
C LEU A 66 -8.78 5.66 4.24
N ILE A 67 -8.18 6.45 3.35
CA ILE A 67 -7.28 7.55 3.71
C ILE A 67 -7.95 8.48 4.72
N LYS A 68 -9.21 8.89 4.47
CA LYS A 68 -9.97 9.74 5.37
C LYS A 68 -10.27 9.04 6.70
N ALA A 69 -10.69 7.78 6.68
CA ALA A 69 -11.01 7.01 7.88
C ALA A 69 -9.80 6.85 8.81
N TRP A 70 -8.60 6.67 8.24
CA TRP A 70 -7.34 6.60 9.00
C TRP A 70 -6.82 7.96 9.48
N GLY A 71 -7.52 9.06 9.19
CA GLY A 71 -7.18 10.40 9.67
C GLY A 71 -6.09 11.08 8.84
N PHE A 72 -5.96 10.74 7.57
CA PHE A 72 -5.04 11.37 6.63
C PHE A 72 -5.81 12.20 5.59
N THR A 73 -5.12 13.18 5.00
CA THR A 73 -5.60 13.97 3.87
C THR A 73 -4.86 13.56 2.61
N TYR A 74 -5.58 13.09 1.60
CA TYR A 74 -5.02 12.76 0.29
C TYR A 74 -4.30 13.97 -0.33
N LYS A 75 -3.17 13.74 -1.00
CA LYS A 75 -2.37 14.78 -1.66
C LYS A 75 -2.18 14.53 -3.15
N SER A 76 -1.68 13.35 -3.50
CA SER A 76 -1.38 13.00 -4.90
C SER A 76 -1.08 11.51 -5.02
N VAL A 77 -0.74 11.05 -6.21
CA VAL A 77 -0.11 9.75 -6.41
C VAL A 77 1.37 9.85 -6.02
N ALA A 78 1.86 9.02 -5.10
CA ALA A 78 3.29 8.91 -4.82
C ALA A 78 4.00 8.20 -5.97
N PHE A 79 3.48 7.04 -6.38
CA PHE A 79 4.10 6.20 -7.39
C PHE A 79 3.09 5.59 -8.36
N VAL A 80 3.49 5.43 -9.61
CA VAL A 80 2.77 4.68 -10.64
C VAL A 80 3.67 3.52 -11.05
N TRP A 81 3.23 2.29 -10.76
CA TRP A 81 3.92 1.10 -11.21
C TRP A 81 3.45 0.71 -12.61
N LEU A 82 4.32 0.87 -13.60
CA LEU A 82 4.13 0.37 -14.95
C LEU A 82 4.68 -1.07 -15.02
N LYS A 83 3.79 -2.01 -15.31
CA LYS A 83 4.08 -3.44 -15.17
C LYS A 83 4.71 -4.01 -16.44
N GLN A 84 5.85 -4.69 -16.28
CA GLN A 84 6.47 -5.47 -17.35
C GLN A 84 6.22 -6.98 -17.16
N ASN A 85 6.38 -7.76 -18.22
CA ASN A 85 6.32 -9.20 -18.15
C ASN A 85 7.52 -9.79 -17.41
N ARG A 86 7.33 -10.94 -16.74
CA ARG A 86 8.39 -11.63 -15.97
C ARG A 86 9.63 -11.99 -16.80
N LYS A 87 9.40 -12.42 -18.04
CA LYS A 87 10.43 -13.03 -18.90
C LYS A 87 10.85 -12.14 -20.06
N SER A 88 10.28 -10.94 -20.20
CA SER A 88 10.57 -10.04 -21.31
C SER A 88 10.34 -8.58 -20.92
N PRO A 89 11.11 -7.63 -21.46
CA PRO A 89 10.97 -6.19 -21.17
C PRO A 89 9.73 -5.54 -21.82
N THR A 90 8.71 -6.33 -22.15
CA THR A 90 7.44 -5.88 -22.75
C THR A 90 6.38 -5.61 -21.68
N TRP A 91 5.33 -4.89 -22.04
CA TRP A 91 4.25 -4.53 -21.12
C TRP A 91 3.40 -5.73 -20.71
N PHE A 92 3.11 -5.81 -19.40
CA PHE A 92 2.14 -6.76 -18.85
C PHE A 92 0.73 -6.17 -18.96
N TYR A 93 -0.25 -7.00 -19.33
CA TYR A 93 -1.66 -6.61 -19.43
C TYR A 93 -2.53 -7.57 -18.63
N GLY A 94 -3.03 -7.11 -17.49
CA GLY A 94 -4.08 -7.78 -16.75
C GLY A 94 -5.42 -7.72 -17.48
N LEU A 95 -6.36 -8.56 -17.04
CA LEU A 95 -7.70 -8.67 -17.65
C LEU A 95 -8.41 -7.32 -17.70
N GLY A 96 -8.45 -6.63 -16.55
CA GLY A 96 -9.19 -5.39 -16.40
C GLY A 96 -10.71 -5.57 -16.55
N PHE A 97 -11.46 -4.49 -16.36
CA PHE A 97 -12.93 -4.48 -16.52
C PHE A 97 -13.38 -3.74 -17.77
N TRP A 98 -12.78 -2.57 -18.03
CA TRP A 98 -13.10 -1.69 -19.17
C TRP A 98 -11.90 -1.54 -20.12
N THR A 99 -10.71 -1.34 -19.55
CA THR A 99 -9.43 -1.36 -20.26
C THR A 99 -8.54 -2.44 -19.67
N ARG A 100 -7.54 -2.90 -20.43
CA ARG A 100 -6.54 -3.86 -19.95
C ARG A 100 -5.65 -3.18 -18.92
N GLY A 101 -5.67 -3.67 -17.68
CA GLY A 101 -4.91 -3.07 -16.58
C GLY A 101 -3.42 -3.39 -16.68
N ASN A 102 -2.59 -2.38 -16.92
CA ASN A 102 -1.12 -2.52 -17.04
C ASN A 102 -0.35 -1.68 -16.00
N ALA A 103 -1.06 -0.99 -15.12
CA ALA A 103 -0.47 -0.19 -14.06
C ALA A 103 -1.21 -0.35 -12.72
N GLU A 104 -0.52 0.02 -11.64
CA GLU A 104 -1.08 0.22 -10.30
C GLU A 104 -0.55 1.51 -9.69
N ILE A 105 -1.29 2.08 -8.74
CA ILE A 105 -0.96 3.38 -8.13
C ILE A 105 -0.76 3.25 -6.63
N CYS A 106 0.27 3.93 -6.12
CA CYS A 106 0.51 4.14 -4.71
C CYS A 106 0.15 5.59 -4.39
N LEU A 107 -0.90 5.81 -3.60
CA LEU A 107 -1.38 7.12 -3.19
C LEU A 107 -0.52 7.69 -2.07
N LEU A 108 -0.37 9.02 -2.05
CA LEU A 108 0.29 9.79 -1.01
C LEU A 108 -0.76 10.58 -0.23
N ALA A 109 -0.77 10.40 1.08
CA ALA A 109 -1.60 11.18 1.99
C ALA A 109 -0.80 11.62 3.23
N THR A 110 -1.23 12.68 3.90
CA THR A 110 -0.52 13.21 5.08
C THR A 110 -1.45 13.47 6.24
N LYS A 111 -0.94 13.30 7.45
CA LYS A 111 -1.47 13.81 8.71
C LYS A 111 -0.50 14.86 9.22
N GLY A 112 -1.00 16.05 9.59
CA GLY A 112 -0.15 17.19 9.94
C GLY A 112 0.70 17.67 8.76
N HIS A 113 1.95 18.03 9.04
CA HIS A 113 2.89 18.65 8.10
C HIS A 113 4.23 17.90 8.04
N PRO A 114 4.26 16.62 7.58
CA PRO A 114 5.50 15.88 7.42
C PRO A 114 6.43 16.57 6.42
N LYS A 115 7.72 16.67 6.76
CA LYS A 115 8.74 17.29 5.91
C LYS A 115 9.32 16.26 4.94
N ARG A 116 9.25 16.54 3.63
CA ARG A 116 9.98 15.75 2.63
C ARG A 116 11.49 16.02 2.74
N GLN A 117 12.30 14.98 2.57
CA GLN A 117 13.76 15.08 2.51
C GLN A 117 14.26 15.43 1.10
N SER A 118 13.61 14.90 0.06
CA SER A 118 14.04 15.08 -1.33
C SER A 118 12.88 15.50 -2.24
N ASN A 119 13.18 16.36 -3.22
CA ASN A 119 12.28 16.69 -4.32
C ASN A 119 12.63 15.96 -5.63
N LYS A 120 13.65 15.08 -5.61
CA LYS A 120 14.18 14.38 -6.79
C LYS A 120 13.54 13.01 -7.05
N VAL A 121 12.62 12.56 -6.18
CA VAL A 121 12.01 11.23 -6.33
C VAL A 121 10.89 11.28 -7.36
N HIS A 122 11.10 10.60 -8.50
CA HIS A 122 10.10 10.53 -9.58
C HIS A 122 9.04 9.47 -9.29
N GLN A 123 7.81 9.67 -9.81
CA GLN A 123 6.66 8.80 -9.53
C GLN A 123 6.74 7.42 -10.21
N PHE A 124 7.41 7.29 -11.36
CA PHE A 124 7.42 6.03 -12.08
C PHE A 124 8.24 4.94 -11.37
N ILE A 125 7.64 3.76 -11.34
CA ILE A 125 8.28 2.50 -11.04
C ILE A 125 8.04 1.61 -12.25
N ILE A 126 9.08 1.21 -12.96
CA ILE A 126 8.99 0.30 -14.10
C ILE A 126 9.69 -0.97 -13.69
N SER A 127 8.95 -2.06 -13.55
CA SER A 127 9.51 -3.36 -13.15
C SER A 127 8.64 -4.53 -13.59
N PRO A 128 9.23 -5.73 -13.77
CA PRO A 128 8.49 -6.95 -14.01
C PRO A 128 7.51 -7.27 -12.89
N VAL A 129 6.35 -7.82 -13.23
CA VAL A 129 5.44 -8.41 -12.24
C VAL A 129 6.09 -9.62 -11.58
N GLU A 130 6.01 -9.74 -10.27
CA GLU A 130 6.51 -10.90 -9.54
C GLU A 130 5.35 -11.79 -9.10
N GLN A 131 5.45 -12.44 -7.93
CA GLN A 131 4.39 -13.23 -7.32
C GLN A 131 3.06 -12.47 -7.27
N HIS A 132 1.94 -13.19 -7.22
CA HIS A 132 0.61 -12.58 -7.28
C HIS A 132 0.46 -11.48 -6.21
N SER A 133 0.00 -10.30 -6.66
CA SER A 133 -0.14 -9.08 -5.86
C SER A 133 1.16 -8.53 -5.22
N LYS A 134 2.35 -9.12 -5.42
CA LYS A 134 3.61 -8.59 -4.85
C LYS A 134 3.94 -7.24 -5.49
N LYS A 135 4.10 -6.22 -4.64
CA LYS A 135 4.48 -4.87 -5.03
C LYS A 135 6.00 -4.77 -5.23
N PRO A 136 6.50 -3.86 -6.08
CA PRO A 136 7.92 -3.74 -6.35
C PRO A 136 8.72 -3.38 -5.09
N ASP A 137 9.82 -4.10 -4.81
CA ASP A 137 10.61 -3.86 -3.60
C ASP A 137 11.24 -2.45 -3.58
N ILE A 138 11.57 -1.91 -4.76
CA ILE A 138 12.07 -0.53 -4.99
C ILE A 138 11.13 0.56 -4.43
N THR A 139 9.86 0.24 -4.19
CA THR A 139 8.93 1.20 -3.56
C THR A 139 9.42 1.64 -2.19
N ARG A 140 9.95 0.74 -1.36
CA ARG A 140 10.47 1.08 -0.02
C ARG A 140 11.68 1.99 -0.12
N GLU A 141 12.60 1.71 -1.03
CA GLU A 141 13.78 2.55 -1.29
C GLU A 141 13.37 3.96 -1.74
N LYS A 142 12.38 4.08 -2.63
CA LYS A 142 11.87 5.39 -3.07
C LYS A 142 11.18 6.16 -1.95
N ILE A 143 10.50 5.47 -1.03
CA ILE A 143 9.93 6.08 0.17
C ILE A 143 11.05 6.65 1.05
N LEU A 144 12.12 5.88 1.29
CA LEU A 144 13.27 6.33 2.08
C LEU A 144 14.03 7.47 1.40
N ALA A 145 14.18 7.44 0.08
CA ALA A 145 14.76 8.55 -0.67
C ALA A 145 13.93 9.84 -0.55
N LEU A 146 12.59 9.72 -0.46
CA LEU A 146 11.68 10.85 -0.36
C LEU A 146 11.62 11.42 1.06
N MET A 147 11.59 10.56 2.08
CA MET A 147 11.26 10.93 3.46
C MET A 147 12.42 10.84 4.45
N GLY A 148 13.50 10.15 4.08
CA GLY A 148 14.62 9.87 4.97
C GLY A 148 14.41 8.68 5.90
N ASP A 149 15.38 8.50 6.79
CA ASP A 149 15.37 7.44 7.80
C ASP A 149 14.51 7.84 9.00
N LEU A 150 13.20 7.59 8.90
CA LEU A 150 12.23 7.87 9.95
C LEU A 150 11.58 6.57 10.48
N PRO A 151 11.04 6.57 11.72
CA PRO A 151 10.24 5.45 12.22
C PRO A 151 9.10 5.11 11.26
N ARG A 152 9.08 3.84 10.81
CA ARG A 152 8.24 3.39 9.70
C ARG A 152 7.68 1.99 9.93
N ILE A 153 6.51 1.75 9.37
CA ILE A 153 5.83 0.45 9.41
C ILE A 153 5.22 0.12 8.05
N GLU A 154 5.23 -1.16 7.71
CA GLU A 154 4.44 -1.71 6.62
C GLU A 154 3.24 -2.49 7.15
N LEU A 155 2.05 -2.09 6.69
CA LEU A 155 0.78 -2.76 6.99
C LEU A 155 0.42 -3.72 5.86
N PHE A 156 -0.14 -4.87 6.23
CA PHE A 156 -0.42 -6.02 5.35
C PHE A 156 0.85 -6.61 4.72
N ALA A 157 1.96 -6.57 5.46
CA ALA A 157 3.23 -7.10 5.03
C ALA A 157 3.20 -8.64 4.96
N ARG A 158 3.91 -9.20 3.98
CA ARG A 158 4.11 -10.66 3.83
C ARG A 158 5.56 -11.11 4.05
N GLN A 159 6.47 -10.16 4.28
CA GLN A 159 7.88 -10.41 4.54
C GLN A 159 8.45 -9.35 5.47
N HIS A 160 9.46 -9.70 6.26
CA HIS A 160 10.22 -8.72 7.03
C HIS A 160 11.15 -7.97 6.08
N THR A 161 11.16 -6.64 6.18
CA THR A 161 12.14 -5.81 5.47
C THR A 161 13.02 -5.11 6.50
N PRO A 162 14.36 -5.18 6.39
CA PRO A 162 15.26 -4.50 7.31
C PRO A 162 14.91 -3.02 7.51
N GLY A 163 14.80 -2.60 8.78
CA GLY A 163 14.46 -1.23 9.15
C GLY A 163 12.97 -0.87 9.00
N TRP A 164 12.08 -1.82 8.67
CA TRP A 164 10.64 -1.63 8.71
C TRP A 164 10.04 -2.52 9.80
N ASP A 165 9.25 -1.93 10.69
CA ASP A 165 8.31 -2.71 11.47
C ASP A 165 7.24 -3.26 10.51
N VAL A 166 6.67 -4.42 10.82
CA VAL A 166 5.65 -5.05 9.99
C VAL A 166 4.39 -5.41 10.79
N TRP A 167 3.25 -5.34 10.10
CA TRP A 167 1.99 -5.89 10.56
C TRP A 167 1.29 -6.59 9.39
N GLY A 168 0.89 -7.84 9.57
CA GLY A 168 0.24 -8.65 8.53
C GLY A 168 -0.11 -10.05 9.03
N ASN A 169 -1.08 -10.68 8.39
CA ASN A 169 -1.62 -12.00 8.77
C ASN A 169 -0.73 -13.18 8.34
N GLU A 170 0.18 -12.95 7.40
CA GLU A 170 1.10 -13.97 6.90
C GLU A 170 2.50 -13.84 7.53
N ILE A 171 2.64 -13.04 8.59
CA ILE A 171 3.93 -12.76 9.22
C ILE A 171 3.82 -12.52 10.73
N LYS A 172 4.90 -12.78 11.47
CA LYS A 172 5.01 -12.39 12.87
C LYS A 172 5.05 -10.86 12.95
N SER A 173 3.91 -10.26 13.29
CA SER A 173 3.77 -8.81 13.40
C SER A 173 4.58 -8.22 14.57
N ASP A 174 5.20 -7.06 14.36
CA ASP A 174 5.97 -6.32 15.37
C ASP A 174 5.07 -5.48 16.30
N ILE A 175 3.83 -5.24 15.88
CA ILE A 175 2.80 -4.56 16.68
C ILE A 175 1.51 -5.38 16.74
N ARG A 176 0.65 -5.04 17.70
CA ARG A 176 -0.73 -5.51 17.78
C ARG A 176 -1.65 -4.31 17.89
N PHE A 177 -2.76 -4.34 17.16
CA PHE A 177 -3.86 -3.41 17.39
C PHE A 177 -4.70 -3.92 18.55
N ALA A 178 -5.06 -3.04 19.49
CA ALA A 178 -5.89 -3.44 20.63
C ALA A 178 -7.24 -4.00 20.13
N GLY A 179 -7.61 -5.20 20.59
CA GLY A 179 -8.88 -5.84 20.25
C GLY A 179 -8.98 -6.43 18.84
N LYS A 180 -7.89 -6.51 18.08
CA LYS A 180 -7.85 -7.25 16.81
C LYS A 180 -6.68 -8.23 16.80
N GLU A 181 -7.01 -9.52 16.86
CA GLU A 181 -6.08 -10.57 16.43
C GLU A 181 -5.98 -10.53 14.90
N VAL A 182 -4.78 -10.84 14.38
CA VAL A 182 -4.46 -10.78 12.96
C VAL A 182 -4.85 -12.10 12.29
#